data_AF-A0A3N5ESI3-F1
#
_entry.id   AF-A0A3N5ESI3-F1
#
_cell.length_a   1.000
_cell.length_b   1.000
_cell.length_c   1.000
_cell.angle_alpha   90.00
_cell.angle_beta   90.00
_cell.angle_gamma   90.00
#
_symmetry.space_group_name_H-M   'P 1'
#
loop_
_entity.id
_entity.type
_entity.pdbx_description
1 polymer ?
#
loop_
_entity_poly.entity_id
_entity_poly.type
_entity_poly.pdbx_seq_one_letter_code
_entity_poly.pdbx_strand_id
1 'polypeptide(L)'
;ACVGLVKPLSASTSALFLSTGRPVYNVRAGLVVLFTMLPLFAALLPFGIVGIAFAVLGAHIVGLAFNVYQTQKVLKGTAAQMILASIPAMVAGLVMVAAVQLCKEPLRLVAGGSHNVATVIGMVFVGVLSYGVVLYLAQRELVREVKGLIFARFVSRS
;
A
#
# COMPACT_ATOMS: atom_id res chain seq x y z
N ALA A 1 -5.14 -5.06 -1.13
CA ALA A 1 -4.47 -4.14 -2.08
C ALA A 1 -4.65 -2.67 -1.68
N CYS A 2 -5.89 -2.15 -1.64
CA CYS A 2 -6.15 -0.72 -1.39
C CYS A 2 -5.65 -0.17 -0.03
N VAL A 3 -5.86 -0.88 1.08
CA VAL A 3 -5.36 -0.44 2.42
C VAL A 3 -3.83 -0.38 2.47
N GLY A 4 -3.16 -1.28 1.74
CA GLY A 4 -1.70 -1.35 1.63
C GLY A 4 -1.09 -0.21 0.81
N LEU A 5 -1.89 0.52 0.01
CA LEU A 5 -1.47 1.75 -0.66
C LEU A 5 -1.76 2.96 0.23
N VAL A 6 -2.94 2.99 0.88
CA VAL A 6 -3.36 4.17 1.65
C VAL A 6 -2.47 4.40 2.87
N LYS A 7 -2.11 3.37 3.64
CA LYS A 7 -1.27 3.55 4.83
C LYS A 7 0.13 4.11 4.52
N PRO A 8 0.91 3.54 3.59
CA PRO A 8 2.21 4.11 3.25
C PRO A 8 2.10 5.45 2.52
N LEU A 9 1.04 5.70 1.73
CA LEU A 9 0.80 7.03 1.15
C LEU A 9 0.51 8.07 2.22
N SER A 10 -0.34 7.76 3.22
CA SER A 10 -0.57 8.66 4.36
C SER A 10 0.67 8.87 5.23
N ALA A 11 1.52 7.84 5.40
CA ALA A 11 2.78 7.95 6.12
C ALA A 11 3.82 8.81 5.37
N SER A 12 3.91 8.66 4.04
CA SER A 12 4.83 9.45 3.21
C SER A 12 4.36 10.89 3.01
N THR A 13 3.04 11.13 2.89
CA THR A 13 2.50 12.51 2.88
C THR A 13 2.66 13.19 4.24
N SER A 14 2.53 12.46 5.36
CA SER A 14 2.78 12.99 6.70
C SER A 14 4.22 13.49 6.85
N ALA A 15 5.20 12.70 6.41
CA ALA A 15 6.61 13.09 6.43
C ALA A 15 6.88 14.33 5.54
N LEU A 16 6.27 14.39 4.35
CA LEU A 16 6.33 15.54 3.44
C LEU A 16 5.74 16.83 4.05
N PHE A 17 4.63 16.75 4.78
CA PHE A 17 4.03 17.93 5.43
C PHE A 17 4.83 18.39 6.64
N LEU A 18 5.49 17.48 7.35
CA LEU A 18 6.41 17.83 8.43
C LEU A 18 7.68 18.50 7.90
N SER A 19 8.26 17.99 6.80
CA SER A 19 9.47 18.57 6.21
C SER A 19 9.25 19.93 5.54
N THR A 20 8.01 20.22 5.10
CA THR A 20 7.63 21.52 4.53
C THR A 20 7.14 22.53 5.57
N GLY A 21 7.23 22.20 6.87
CA GLY A 21 6.86 23.10 7.96
C GLY A 21 5.36 23.37 8.08
N ARG A 22 4.50 22.50 7.51
CA ARG A 22 3.03 22.70 7.47
C ARG A 22 2.27 21.52 8.09
N PRO A 23 2.44 21.24 9.39
CA PRO A 23 1.81 20.09 10.06
C PRO A 23 0.27 20.17 10.09
N VAL A 24 -0.28 21.38 9.99
CA VAL A 24 -1.74 21.64 10.04
C VAL A 24 -2.49 20.88 8.94
N TYR A 25 -1.89 20.68 7.76
CA TYR A 25 -2.54 19.94 6.66
C TYR A 25 -2.66 18.44 6.95
N ASN A 26 -1.72 17.87 7.72
CA ASN A 26 -1.80 16.47 8.15
C ASN A 26 -2.93 16.26 9.16
N VAL A 27 -3.07 17.19 10.12
CA VAL A 27 -4.17 17.16 11.10
C VAL A 27 -5.52 17.28 10.41
N ARG A 28 -5.64 18.17 9.40
CA ARG A 28 -6.87 18.30 8.59
C ARG A 28 -7.20 17.03 7.83
N ALA A 29 -6.20 16.36 7.24
CA ALA A 29 -6.42 15.08 6.58
C ALA A 29 -6.89 13.99 7.54
N GLY A 30 -6.28 13.90 8.73
CA GLY A 30 -6.69 12.99 9.80
C GLY A 30 -8.13 13.25 10.26
N LEU A 31 -8.51 14.52 10.42
CA LEU A 31 -9.88 14.91 10.76
C LEU A 31 -10.87 14.50 9.66
N VAL A 32 -10.56 14.71 8.38
CA VAL A 32 -11.42 14.28 7.27
C VAL A 32 -11.63 12.77 7.27
N VAL A 33 -10.58 11.98 7.55
CA VAL A 33 -10.72 10.53 7.71
C VAL A 33 -11.64 10.18 8.88
N LEU A 34 -11.48 10.85 10.02
CA LEU A 34 -12.32 10.60 11.21
C LEU A 34 -13.80 10.96 10.97
N PHE A 35 -14.05 12.12 10.37
CA PHE A 35 -15.39 12.61 10.03
C PHE A 35 -16.07 11.78 8.95
N THR A 36 -15.32 11.09 8.09
CA THR A 36 -15.89 10.17 7.09
C THR A 36 -16.06 8.76 7.66
N MET A 37 -15.14 8.32 8.51
CA MET A 37 -15.17 7.00 9.13
C MET A 37 -16.36 6.82 10.09
N LEU A 38 -16.63 7.80 10.96
CA LEU A 38 -17.74 7.74 11.93
C LEU A 38 -19.14 7.52 11.29
N PRO A 39 -19.56 8.29 10.27
CA PRO A 39 -20.85 8.06 9.62
C PRO A 39 -20.88 6.77 8.80
N LEU A 40 -19.78 6.38 8.14
CA LEU A 40 -19.74 5.08 7.47
C LEU A 40 -19.81 3.92 8.47
N PHE A 41 -19.23 4.07 9.66
CA PHE A 41 -19.34 3.08 10.74
C PHE A 41 -20.78 2.92 11.19
N ALA A 42 -21.48 4.03 11.44
CA ALA A 42 -22.89 4.00 11.81
C ALA A 42 -23.77 3.38 10.72
N ALA A 43 -23.50 3.70 9.45
CA ALA A 43 -24.27 3.18 8.31
C ALA A 43 -24.02 1.69 8.02
N LEU A 44 -22.78 1.20 8.19
CA LEU A 44 -22.41 -0.18 7.88
C LEU A 44 -22.34 -1.10 9.11
N LEU A 45 -22.62 -0.59 10.32
CA LEU A 45 -22.79 -1.38 11.54
C LEU A 45 -23.71 -2.60 11.38
N PRO A 46 -24.88 -2.53 10.70
CA PRO A 46 -25.78 -3.68 10.59
C PRO A 46 -25.20 -4.85 9.78
N PHE A 47 -24.16 -4.62 8.97
CA PHE A 47 -23.46 -5.67 8.23
C PHE A 47 -22.31 -6.33 9.03
N GLY A 48 -22.21 -6.03 10.33
CA GLY A 48 -21.24 -6.63 11.25
C GLY A 48 -19.78 -6.28 10.92
N ILE A 49 -18.86 -7.19 11.26
CA ILE A 49 -17.40 -6.99 11.13
C ILE A 49 -16.99 -6.69 9.69
N VAL A 50 -17.65 -7.33 8.72
CA VAL A 50 -17.38 -7.10 7.29
C VAL A 50 -17.78 -5.68 6.89
N GLY A 51 -18.94 -5.20 7.33
CA GLY A 51 -19.39 -3.82 7.10
C GLY A 51 -18.41 -2.78 7.63
N ILE A 52 -17.91 -3.00 8.85
CA ILE A 52 -16.90 -2.12 9.46
C ILE A 52 -15.61 -2.10 8.62
N ALA A 53 -15.16 -3.24 8.11
CA ALA A 53 -13.97 -3.30 7.25
C ALA A 53 -14.15 -2.47 5.95
N PHE A 54 -15.33 -2.53 5.32
CA PHE A 54 -15.65 -1.69 4.16
C PHE A 54 -15.73 -0.21 4.52
N ALA A 55 -16.27 0.13 5.69
CA ALA A 55 -16.32 1.49 6.17
C ALA A 55 -14.92 2.08 6.39
N VAL A 56 -14.00 1.33 7.01
CA VAL A 56 -12.59 1.73 7.17
C VAL A 56 -11.94 1.94 5.80
N LEU A 57 -12.14 1.01 4.87
CA LEU A 57 -11.60 1.10 3.53
C LEU A 57 -12.09 2.35 2.80
N GLY A 58 -13.40 2.63 2.85
CA GLY A 58 -14.01 3.80 2.24
C GLY A 58 -13.45 5.10 2.80
N ALA A 59 -13.37 5.23 4.14
CA ALA A 59 -12.80 6.41 4.78
C ALA A 59 -11.33 6.64 4.39
N HIS A 60 -10.55 5.57 4.26
CA HIS A 60 -9.16 5.63 3.81
C HIS A 60 -9.04 6.06 2.34
N ILE A 61 -9.95 5.63 1.46
CA ILE A 61 -10.00 6.10 0.06
C ILE A 61 -10.31 7.59 0.01
N VAL A 62 -11.27 8.08 0.80
CA VAL A 62 -11.61 9.51 0.85
C VAL A 62 -10.43 10.31 1.42
N GLY A 63 -9.78 9.82 2.48
CA GLY A 63 -8.57 10.42 3.03
C GLY A 63 -7.44 10.51 2.02
N LEU A 64 -7.23 9.47 1.22
CA LEU A 64 -6.25 9.47 0.14
C LEU A 64 -6.57 10.53 -0.91
N ALA A 65 -7.82 10.61 -1.36
CA ALA A 65 -8.24 11.61 -2.34
C ALA A 65 -8.02 13.05 -1.82
N PHE A 66 -8.35 13.29 -0.55
CA PHE A 66 -8.12 14.58 0.09
C PHE A 66 -6.63 14.90 0.25
N ASN A 67 -5.79 13.91 0.58
CA ASN A 67 -4.35 14.07 0.62
C ASN A 67 -3.78 14.42 -0.75
N VAL A 68 -4.17 13.71 -1.80
CA VAL A 68 -3.75 14.00 -3.19
C VAL A 68 -4.12 15.43 -3.59
N TYR A 69 -5.35 15.86 -3.29
CA TYR A 69 -5.81 17.22 -3.56
C TYR A 69 -4.96 18.28 -2.81
N GLN A 70 -4.68 18.06 -1.53
CA GLN A 70 -3.84 18.96 -0.74
C GLN A 70 -2.40 19.00 -1.26
N THR A 71 -1.82 17.85 -1.59
CA THR A 71 -0.47 17.77 -2.16
C THR A 71 -0.39 18.52 -3.48
N GLN A 72 -1.38 18.41 -4.38
CA GLN A 72 -1.40 19.16 -5.63
C GLN A 72 -1.47 20.68 -5.40
N LYS A 73 -2.15 21.12 -4.34
CA LYS A 73 -2.27 22.54 -3.98
C LYS A 73 -0.96 23.11 -3.39
N VAL A 74 -0.18 22.29 -2.69
CA VAL A 74 1.09 22.70 -2.08
C VAL A 74 2.27 22.53 -3.04
N LEU A 75 2.36 21.40 -3.75
CA LEU A 75 3.36 21.10 -4.77
C LEU A 75 2.65 20.68 -6.07
N LYS A 76 2.54 21.63 -7.00
CA LYS A 76 1.96 21.38 -8.32
C LYS A 76 2.79 20.33 -9.07
N GLY A 77 2.15 19.26 -9.55
CA GLY A 77 2.79 18.19 -10.33
C GLY A 77 3.22 16.96 -9.52
N THR A 78 3.46 17.08 -8.20
CA THR A 78 3.89 15.94 -7.37
C THR A 78 2.80 14.87 -7.22
N ALA A 79 1.53 15.26 -7.20
CA ALA A 79 0.40 14.34 -7.12
C ALA A 79 0.37 13.33 -8.28
N ALA A 80 0.59 13.79 -9.52
CA ALA A 80 0.62 12.92 -10.69
C ALA A 80 1.82 11.96 -10.64
N GLN A 81 2.99 12.44 -10.17
CA GLN A 81 4.16 11.61 -9.99
C GLN A 81 3.97 10.54 -8.89
N MET A 82 3.28 10.87 -7.78
CA MET A 82 2.97 9.89 -6.73
C MET A 82 2.03 8.79 -7.23
N ILE A 83 1.02 9.15 -8.03
CA ILE A 83 0.12 8.17 -8.64
C ILE A 83 0.89 7.28 -9.61
N LEU A 84 1.66 7.88 -10.53
CA LEU A 84 2.48 7.14 -11.50
C LEU A 84 3.51 6.23 -10.81
N ALA A 85 4.15 6.70 -9.73
CA ALA A 85 5.08 5.90 -8.93
C ALA A 85 4.39 4.75 -8.16
N SER A 86 3.09 4.86 -7.90
CA SER A 86 2.31 3.81 -7.24
C SER A 86 1.82 2.71 -8.20
N ILE A 87 1.75 2.99 -9.51
CA ILE A 87 1.29 2.02 -10.52
C ILE A 87 2.11 0.71 -10.49
N PRO A 88 3.46 0.73 -10.50
CA PRO A 88 4.25 -0.49 -10.43
C PRO A 88 3.94 -1.35 -9.20
N ALA A 89 3.75 -0.71 -8.04
CA ALA A 89 3.39 -1.38 -6.79
C ALA A 89 1.97 -1.96 -6.84
N MET A 90 1.02 -1.27 -7.47
CA MET A 90 -0.34 -1.78 -7.72
C MET A 90 -0.31 -3.02 -8.61
N VAL A 91 0.43 -2.96 -9.71
CA VAL A 91 0.59 -4.09 -10.64
C VAL A 91 1.25 -5.27 -9.94
N ALA A 92 2.34 -5.05 -9.20
CA ALA A 92 2.99 -6.09 -8.40
C ALA A 92 2.03 -6.72 -7.38
N GLY A 93 1.22 -5.90 -6.71
CA GLY A 93 0.19 -6.38 -5.79
C GLY A 93 -0.89 -7.22 -6.47
N LEU A 94 -1.36 -6.83 -7.66
CA LEU A 94 -2.34 -7.59 -8.44
C LEU A 94 -1.77 -8.93 -8.92
N VAL A 95 -0.54 -8.93 -9.44
CA VAL A 95 0.13 -10.16 -9.87
C VAL A 95 0.36 -11.09 -8.69
N MET A 96 0.74 -10.56 -7.53
CA MET A 96 0.84 -11.34 -6.29
C MET A 96 -0.48 -12.01 -5.93
N VAL A 97 -1.61 -11.28 -5.95
CA VAL A 97 -2.92 -11.87 -5.66
C VAL A 97 -3.28 -12.96 -6.68
N ALA A 98 -3.03 -12.72 -7.96
CA ALA A 98 -3.27 -13.71 -9.01
C ALA A 98 -2.42 -14.97 -8.80
N ALA A 99 -1.12 -14.81 -8.53
CA ALA A 99 -0.20 -15.92 -8.28
C ALA A 99 -0.62 -16.74 -7.06
N VAL A 100 -0.98 -16.09 -5.95
CA VAL A 100 -1.46 -16.78 -4.74
C VAL A 100 -2.77 -17.54 -5.03
N GLN A 101 -3.71 -16.94 -5.76
CA GLN A 101 -4.98 -17.59 -6.11
C GLN A 101 -4.77 -18.80 -7.02
N LEU A 102 -3.88 -18.71 -8.01
CA LEU A 102 -3.52 -19.82 -8.89
C LEU A 102 -2.82 -20.96 -8.13
N CYS A 103 -2.02 -20.61 -7.11
CA CYS A 103 -1.31 -21.58 -6.30
C CYS A 103 -2.17 -22.26 -5.22
N LYS A 104 -3.38 -21.79 -4.93
CA LYS A 104 -4.23 -22.37 -3.87
C LYS A 104 -4.58 -23.83 -4.11
N GLU A 105 -5.10 -24.16 -5.28
CA GLU A 105 -5.49 -25.53 -5.62
C GLU A 105 -4.32 -26.51 -5.72
N PRO A 106 -3.21 -26.20 -6.43
CA PRO A 106 -2.07 -27.12 -6.46
C PRO A 106 -1.46 -27.34 -5.07
N LEU A 107 -1.36 -26.30 -4.22
CA LEU A 107 -0.88 -26.47 -2.84
C LEU A 107 -1.84 -27.31 -1.98
N ARG A 108 -3.15 -27.20 -2.21
CA ARG A 108 -4.15 -28.01 -1.52
C ARG A 108 -4.05 -29.49 -1.91
N LEU A 109 -3.85 -29.77 -3.20
CA LEU A 109 -3.66 -31.13 -3.71
C LEU A 109 -2.39 -31.77 -3.15
N VAL A 110 -1.28 -31.03 -3.09
CA VAL A 110 -0.01 -31.50 -2.52
C VAL A 110 -0.09 -31.74 -1.01
N ALA A 111 -0.92 -30.97 -0.28
CA ALA A 111 -1.06 -31.08 1.17
C ALA A 111 -2.10 -32.13 1.64
N GLY A 112 -2.57 -33.01 0.76
CA GLY A 112 -3.52 -34.08 1.11
C GLY A 112 -4.98 -33.63 1.18
N GLY A 113 -5.35 -32.52 0.53
CA GLY A 113 -6.74 -32.09 0.34
C GLY A 113 -7.29 -31.10 1.38
N SER A 114 -6.58 -30.85 2.49
CA SER A 114 -6.95 -29.87 3.52
C SER A 114 -6.00 -28.67 3.55
N HIS A 115 -6.55 -27.49 3.88
CA HIS A 115 -5.74 -26.31 4.15
C HIS A 115 -5.10 -26.42 5.53
N ASN A 116 -3.83 -26.79 5.56
CA ASN A 116 -3.02 -26.86 6.78
C ASN A 116 -2.08 -25.64 6.87
N VAL A 117 -1.48 -25.42 8.03
CA VAL A 117 -0.53 -24.31 8.28
C VAL A 117 0.60 -24.28 7.23
N ALA A 118 1.09 -25.44 6.79
CA ALA A 118 2.08 -25.55 5.71
C ALA A 118 1.62 -24.92 4.39
N THR A 119 0.35 -25.06 4.01
CA THR A 119 -0.21 -24.44 2.79
C THR A 119 -0.24 -22.93 2.90
N VAL A 120 -0.52 -22.40 4.09
CA VAL A 120 -0.51 -20.95 4.37
C VAL A 120 0.91 -20.40 4.26
N ILE A 121 1.89 -21.08 4.84
CA ILE A 121 3.32 -20.70 4.73
C ILE A 121 3.75 -20.70 3.26
N GLY A 122 3.40 -21.75 2.49
CA GLY A 122 3.69 -21.82 1.06
C GLY A 122 3.07 -20.67 0.28
N MET A 123 1.81 -20.32 0.54
CA MET A 123 1.15 -19.17 -0.08
C MET A 123 1.83 -17.83 0.26
N VAL A 124 2.30 -17.66 1.50
CA VAL A 124 3.06 -16.46 1.90
C VAL A 124 4.37 -16.37 1.12
N PHE A 125 5.12 -17.46 1.01
CA PHE A 125 6.37 -17.49 0.23
C PHE A 125 6.13 -17.17 -1.25
N VAL A 126 5.13 -17.78 -1.88
CA VAL A 126 4.74 -17.49 -3.26
C VAL A 126 4.36 -16.02 -3.43
N GLY A 127 3.60 -15.47 -2.48
CA GLY A 127 3.22 -14.06 -2.48
C GLY A 127 4.43 -13.13 -2.41
N VAL A 128 5.34 -13.35 -1.46
CA VAL A 128 6.55 -12.53 -1.29
C VAL A 128 7.46 -12.61 -2.52
N LEU A 129 7.68 -13.81 -3.06
CA LEU A 129 8.53 -14.01 -4.23
C LEU A 129 7.92 -13.38 -5.49
N SER A 130 6.63 -13.63 -5.76
CA SER A 130 5.95 -13.06 -6.93
C SER A 130 5.91 -11.53 -6.87
N TYR A 131 5.59 -10.96 -5.71
CA TYR A 131 5.62 -9.51 -5.51
C TYR A 131 7.02 -8.94 -5.72
N GLY A 132 8.04 -9.56 -5.11
CA GLY A 132 9.43 -9.11 -5.21
C GLY A 132 9.96 -9.16 -6.65
N VAL A 133 9.68 -10.25 -7.39
CA VAL A 133 10.08 -10.39 -8.79
C VAL A 133 9.42 -9.32 -9.65
N VAL A 134 8.12 -9.13 -9.53
CA VAL A 134 7.40 -8.14 -10.36
C VAL A 134 7.87 -6.73 -10.02
N LEU A 135 8.06 -6.41 -8.75
CA LEU A 135 8.57 -5.10 -8.33
C LEU A 135 9.99 -4.87 -8.86
N TYR A 136 10.86 -5.88 -8.77
CA TYR A 136 12.22 -5.82 -9.33
C TYR A 136 12.22 -5.58 -10.84
N LEU A 137 11.31 -6.22 -11.58
CA LEU A 137 11.17 -6.05 -13.02
C LEU A 137 10.57 -4.68 -13.39
N ALA A 138 9.58 -4.21 -12.64
CA ALA A 138 8.86 -2.97 -12.93
C ALA A 138 9.63 -1.70 -12.48
N GLN A 139 10.51 -1.81 -11.48
CA GLN A 139 11.27 -0.68 -10.91
C GLN A 139 12.78 -0.87 -11.02
N ARG A 140 13.27 -1.51 -12.10
CA ARG A 140 14.70 -1.79 -12.32
C ARG A 140 15.61 -0.57 -12.12
N GLU A 141 15.16 0.61 -12.54
CA GLU A 141 15.95 1.85 -12.42
C GLU A 141 16.08 2.30 -10.96
N LEU A 142 14.98 2.33 -10.21
CA LEU A 142 14.99 2.64 -8.77
C LEU A 142 15.87 1.65 -7.97
N VAL A 143 15.84 0.36 -8.33
CA VAL A 143 16.69 -0.64 -7.67
C VAL A 143 18.18 -0.39 -7.96
N ARG A 144 18.52 0.07 -9.16
CA ARG A 144 19.91 0.46 -9.50
C ARG A 144 20.35 1.69 -8.71
N GLU A 145 19.50 2.71 -8.58
CA GLU A 145 19.78 3.90 -7.76
C GLU A 145 19.97 3.55 -6.28
N VAL A 146 19.07 2.76 -5.69
CA VAL A 146 19.19 2.34 -4.28
C VAL A 146 20.47 1.55 -4.05
N LYS A 147 20.81 0.62 -4.96
CA LYS A 147 22.08 -0.11 -4.89
C LYS A 147 23.28 0.84 -4.99
N GLY A 148 23.23 1.83 -5.88
CA GLY A 148 24.25 2.86 -6.02
C GLY A 148 24.43 3.69 -4.75
N LEU A 149 23.33 4.11 -4.12
CA LEU A 149 23.35 4.88 -2.87
C LEU A 149 23.89 4.07 -1.68
N ILE A 150 23.52 2.80 -1.56
CA ILE A 150 24.06 1.90 -0.52
C ILE A 150 25.57 1.71 -0.72
N PHE A 151 26.01 1.52 -1.96
CA PHE A 151 27.42 1.37 -2.28
C PHE A 151 28.21 2.67 -1.98
N ALA A 152 27.70 3.83 -2.39
CA ALA A 152 28.32 5.12 -2.10
C ALA A 152 28.41 5.41 -0.59
N ARG A 153 27.38 5.03 0.18
CA ARG A 153 27.37 5.18 1.64
C ARG A 153 28.36 4.26 2.35
N PHE A 154 28.59 3.06 1.81
CA PHE A 154 29.62 2.14 2.31
C PHE A 154 31.03 2.64 2.00
N VAL A 155 31.24 3.23 0.82
CA VAL A 155 32.54 3.81 0.41
C VAL A 155 32.87 5.08 1.22
N SER A 156 31.87 5.93 1.51
CA SER A 156 32.08 7.16 2.30
C SER A 156 32.36 6.92 3.80
N ARG A 157 32.20 5.69 4.30
CA ARG A 157 32.46 5.33 5.70
C ARG A 157 33.76 4.56 5.93
N SER A 158 34.49 4.24 4.86
CA SER A 158 35.82 3.62 4.91
C SER A 158 36.89 4.62 4.53
#